data_AF-A0A0R1UWP4-F1
#
_entry.id   AF-A0A0R1UWP4-F1
#
_cell.length_a   1.000
_cell.length_b   1.000
_cell.length_c   1.000
_cell.angle_alpha   90.00
_cell.angle_beta   90.00
_cell.angle_gamma   90.00
#
_symmetry.space_group_name_H-M   'P 1'
#
loop_
_entity.id
_entity.type
_entity.pdbx_description
1 polymer ?
#
loop_
_entity_poly.entity_id
_entity_poly.type
_entity_poly.pdbx_seq_one_letter_code
_entity_poly.pdbx_strand_id
1 'polypeptide(L)' 'MSKLRPDYYKGQNGHDLFWFFETFLPKQWVIGFYVLNIIKYVVRHEGKNGIEDLDKARTYVERLAEFEKRNGEGG' A
#
# COMPACT_ATOMS: atom_id res chain seq x y z
N MET A 1 23.73 -2.87 3.20
CA MET A 1 22.98 -4.15 3.25
C MET A 1 21.48 -3.84 3.34
N SER A 2 20.77 -3.87 2.22
CA SER A 2 19.34 -3.50 2.12
C SER A 2 18.45 -4.61 2.67
N LYS A 3 18.05 -4.50 3.94
CA LYS A 3 17.25 -5.51 4.65
C LYS A 3 15.87 -4.94 5.04
N LEU A 4 15.08 -4.48 4.07
CA LEU A 4 13.74 -3.93 4.34
C LEU A 4 12.70 -4.30 3.27
N ARG A 5 12.69 -5.56 2.84
CA ARG A 5 11.50 -6.14 2.22
C ARG A 5 11.14 -7.39 3.01
N PRO A 6 10.43 -7.27 4.15
CA PRO A 6 9.90 -8.45 4.79
C PRO A 6 8.99 -9.15 3.77
N ASP A 7 9.20 -10.45 3.55
CA ASP A 7 8.44 -11.31 2.62
C ASP A 7 6.94 -11.46 2.98
N TYR A 8 6.43 -10.61 3.87
CA TYR A 8 5.15 -10.74 4.55
C TYR A 8 3.91 -10.60 3.66
N TYR A 9 4.09 -10.28 2.37
CA TYR A 9 3.00 -10.21 1.40
C TYR A 9 3.19 -11.10 0.19
N LYS A 10 4.28 -11.86 0.07
CA LYS A 10 4.45 -12.80 -1.05
C LYS A 10 3.52 -13.99 -0.84
N GLY A 11 2.41 -14.05 -1.55
CA GLY A 11 1.76 -15.34 -1.82
C GLY A 11 2.76 -16.27 -2.51
N GLN A 12 2.55 -17.59 -2.42
CA GLN A 12 3.46 -18.61 -2.96
C GLN A 12 3.78 -18.45 -4.47
N ASN A 13 3.02 -17.61 -5.19
CA ASN A 13 3.20 -17.28 -6.62
C ASN A 13 3.64 -15.82 -6.88
N GLY A 14 4.08 -15.06 -5.86
CA GLY A 14 4.47 -13.65 -6.01
C GLY A 14 3.30 -12.66 -6.07
N HIS A 15 2.07 -13.15 -5.96
CA HIS A 15 0.86 -12.33 -5.92
C HIS A 15 0.61 -11.89 -4.47
N ASP A 16 0.61 -10.58 -4.26
CA ASP A 16 0.42 -9.96 -2.96
C ASP A 16 -0.95 -9.27 -2.84
N LEU A 17 -1.21 -8.68 -1.67
CA LEU A 17 -2.47 -7.99 -1.41
C LEU A 17 -2.68 -6.80 -2.36
N PHE A 18 -1.61 -6.10 -2.74
CA PHE A 18 -1.69 -5.00 -3.72
C PHE A 18 -2.09 -5.54 -5.08
N TRP A 19 -1.42 -6.59 -5.57
CA TRP A 19 -1.76 -7.26 -6.83
C TRP A 19 -3.21 -7.71 -6.87
N PHE A 20 -3.73 -8.31 -5.79
CA PHE A 20 -5.12 -8.75 -5.75
C PHE A 20 -6.09 -7.57 -5.90
N PHE A 21 -5.90 -6.50 -5.12
CA PHE A 21 -6.77 -5.32 -5.17
C PHE A 21 -6.71 -4.66 -6.54
N GLU A 22 -5.51 -4.41 -7.05
CA GLU A 22 -5.29 -3.75 -8.35
C GLU A 22 -5.78 -4.58 -9.54
N THR A 23 -5.78 -5.91 -9.43
CA THR A 23 -6.20 -6.81 -10.52
C THR A 23 -7.71 -7.03 -10.57
N PHE A 24 -8.35 -7.18 -9.41
CA PHE A 24 -9.72 -7.70 -9.35
C PHE A 24 -10.77 -6.67 -8.90
N LEU A 25 -10.38 -5.56 -8.28
CA LEU A 25 -11.33 -4.61 -7.71
C LEU A 25 -11.48 -3.33 -8.54
N PRO A 26 -12.65 -2.66 -8.47
CA PRO A 26 -12.86 -1.39 -9.15
C PRO A 26 -11.87 -0.31 -8.68
N LYS A 27 -11.46 0.60 -9.58
CA LYS A 27 -10.50 1.69 -9.30
C LYS A 27 -10.78 2.41 -7.97
N GLN A 28 -12.02 2.79 -7.71
CA GLN A 28 -12.39 3.50 -6.48
C GLN A 28 -12.15 2.68 -5.20
N TRP A 29 -12.33 1.37 -5.26
CA TRP A 29 -12.11 0.47 -4.11
C TRP A 29 -10.61 0.30 -3.84
N VAL A 30 -9.80 0.24 -4.90
CA VAL A 30 -8.34 0.21 -4.80
C VAL A 30 -7.80 1.51 -4.18
N ILE A 31 -8.30 2.66 -4.62
CA ILE A 31 -7.96 3.97 -4.01
C ILE A 31 -8.36 3.98 -2.53
N GLY A 32 -9.58 3.56 -2.21
CA GLY A 32 -10.06 3.47 -0.82
C GLY A 32 -9.18 2.58 0.05
N PHE A 33 -8.74 1.43 -0.48
CA PHE A 33 -7.79 0.54 0.20
C PHE A 33 -6.48 1.25 0.53
N TYR A 34 -5.89 2.00 -0.40
CA TYR A 34 -4.68 2.76 -0.10
C TYR A 34 -4.92 3.83 0.96
N VAL A 35 -5.93 4.68 0.75
CA VAL A 35 -6.24 5.83 1.63
C VAL A 35 -6.50 5.37 3.06
N LEU A 36 -7.31 4.33 3.26
CA LEU A 36 -7.63 3.82 4.59
C LEU A 36 -6.39 3.22 5.28
N ASN A 37 -5.49 2.58 4.55
CA ASN A 37 -4.24 2.08 5.13
C ASN A 37 -3.28 3.21 5.50
N ILE A 38 -3.17 4.26 4.67
CA ILE A 38 -2.37 5.45 4.99
C ILE A 38 -2.87 6.06 6.30
N ILE A 39 -4.17 6.37 6.39
CA ILE A 39 -4.79 6.94 7.60
C ILE A 39 -4.57 6.03 8.80
N LYS A 40 -4.82 4.72 8.65
CA LYS A 40 -4.61 3.74 9.73
C LYS A 40 -3.20 3.80 10.30
N TYR A 41 -2.18 3.79 9.44
CA TYR A 41 -0.80 3.77 9.89
C TYR A 41 -0.34 5.13 10.44
N VAL A 42 -0.79 6.23 9.85
CA VAL A 42 -0.53 7.57 10.40
C VAL A 42 -1.19 7.76 11.76
N VAL A 43 -2.42 7.31 11.99
CA VAL A 43 -3.06 7.47 13.31
C VAL A 43 -2.47 6.51 14.34
N ARG A 44 -2.07 5.30 13.94
CA ARG A 44 -1.62 4.25 14.86
C ARG A 44 -0.18 4.43 15.36
N HIS A 45 0.63 5.25 14.69
CA HIS A 45 2.06 5.32 14.97
C HIS A 45 2.37 5.70 16.43
N GLU A 46 1.66 6.66 17.00
CA GLU A 46 1.87 7.10 18.40
C GLU A 46 1.51 6.02 19.42
N GLY A 47 0.56 5.14 19.09
CA GLY A 47 -0.02 4.19 20.04
C GLY A 47 0.38 2.73 19.85
N LYS A 48 1.21 2.38 18.85
CA LYS A 48 1.55 0.98 18.56
C LYS A 48 3.00 0.73 18.16
N ASN A 49 3.39 1.12 16.94
CA ASN A 49 4.69 0.70 16.36
C ASN A 49 5.62 1.88 16.04
N GLY A 50 5.26 3.12 16.39
CA GLY A 50 6.09 4.30 16.12
C GLY A 50 6.46 4.43 14.64
N ILE A 51 7.75 4.62 14.39
CA ILE A 51 8.31 4.86 13.06
C ILE A 51 7.97 3.77 12.04
N GLU A 52 7.84 2.51 12.45
CA GLU A 52 7.51 1.41 11.53
C GLU A 52 6.13 1.58 10.88
N ASP A 53 5.17 2.20 11.59
CA ASP A 53 3.87 2.51 11.00
C ASP A 53 3.99 3.68 10.03
N LEU A 54 4.83 4.69 10.32
CA LEU A 54 5.09 5.77 9.36
C LEU A 54 5.76 5.26 8.07
N ASP A 55 6.68 4.30 8.17
CA ASP A 55 7.29 3.65 6.99
C ASP A 55 6.25 2.86 6.16
N LYS A 56 5.28 2.22 6.84
CA LYS A 56 4.14 1.59 6.16
C LYS A 56 3.26 2.63 5.49
N ALA A 57 2.91 3.72 6.17
CA ALA A 57 2.13 4.80 5.58
C ALA A 57 2.80 5.34 4.31
N ARG A 58 4.12 5.57 4.35
CA ARG A 58 4.92 5.97 3.20
C ARG A 58 4.83 4.99 2.05
N THR A 59 4.96 3.69 2.32
CA THR A 59 4.82 2.63 1.30
C THR A 59 3.47 2.72 0.60
N TYR A 60 2.38 2.92 1.36
CA TYR A 60 1.04 3.03 0.76
C TYR A 60 0.85 4.33 -0.03
N VAL A 61 1.45 5.45 0.38
CA VAL A 61 1.46 6.70 -0.41
C VAL A 61 2.19 6.51 -1.74
N GLU A 62 3.38 5.91 -1.72
CA GLU A 62 4.16 5.63 -2.93
C GLU A 62 3.38 4.73 -3.90
N ARG A 63 2.76 3.66 -3.39
CA ARG A 63 1.91 2.77 -4.20
C ARG A 63 0.69 3.45 -4.79
N LEU A 64 -0.01 4.29 -4.02
CA LEU A 64 -1.16 5.06 -4.51
C LEU A 64 -0.74 6.00 -5.65
N ALA A 65 0.40 6.69 -5.50
CA ALA A 65 0.92 7.57 -6.54
C ALA A 65 1.30 6.80 -7.82
N GLU A 66 1.93 5.63 -7.69
CA GLU A 66 2.21 4.74 -8.82
C GLU A 66 0.91 4.27 -9.51
N PHE A 67 -0.09 3.88 -8.72
CA PHE A 67 -1.39 3.44 -9.22
C PHE A 67 -2.12 4.55 -9.98
N GLU A 68 -2.20 5.77 -9.43
CA GLU A 68 -2.82 6.90 -10.11
C GLU A 68 -2.07 7.31 -11.38
N LYS A 69 -0.73 7.27 -11.40
CA LYS A 69 0.03 7.52 -12.64
C LYS A 69 -0.33 6.54 -13.75
N ARG A 70 -0.37 5.24 -13.46
CA ARG A 70 -0.77 4.21 -14.43
C ARG A 70 -2.22 4.37 -14.92
N ASN A 71 -3.09 4.92 -14.09
CA ASN A 71 -4.54 5.02 -14.33
C ASN A 71 -5.01 6.46 -14.59
N GLY A 72 -4.08 7.40 -14.78
CA GLY A 72 -4.33 8.84 -14.95
C GLY A 72 -3.97 9.37 -16.34
N GLU A 73 -3.20 8.62 -17.13
CA GLU A 73 -2.84 8.97 -18.52
C GLU A 73 -3.90 8.55 -19.56
N GLY A 74 -5.18 8.51 -19.17
CA GLY A 74 -6.27 8.07 -20.05
C GLY A 74 -7.64 8.63 -19.70
N GLY A 75 -7.69 9.89 -19.22
CA GLY A 75 -8.92 10.67 -19.08
C GLY A 75 -9.00 11.75 -20.14
#